data_AF-A0A2J8M7Z0-F1
#
_entry.id   AF-A0A2J8M7Z0-F1
#
_cell.length_a   1.000
_cell.length_b   1.000
_cell.length_c   1.000
_cell.angle_alpha   90.00
_cell.angle_beta   90.00
_cell.angle_gamma   90.00
#
_symmetry.space_group_name_H-M   'P 1'
#
loop_
_entity.id
_entity.type
_entity.pdbx_description
1 polymer ?
#
loop_
_entity_poly.entity_id
_entity_poly.type
_entity_poly.pdbx_seq_one_letter_code
_entity_poly.pdbx_strand_id
1 'polypeptide(L)' 'MSRVLQKDAEQESQMRAEIQDMKQELSTVNMMDEFARYARLERKINKMTDKLKTHGTVSLAA' A
#
# COMPACT_ATOMS: atom_id res chain seq x y z
N MET A 1 23.83 -12.39 -7.41
CA MET A 1 22.97 -11.23 -7.74
C MET A 1 21.65 -11.36 -6.98
N SER A 2 21.63 -11.18 -5.64
CA SER A 2 20.50 -11.78 -4.90
C SER A 2 20.07 -11.11 -3.58
N ARG A 3 20.97 -10.53 -2.77
CA ARG A 3 20.55 -9.94 -1.47
C ARG A 3 19.72 -8.65 -1.60
N VAL A 4 19.97 -7.86 -2.63
CA VAL A 4 19.27 -6.58 -2.84
C VAL A 4 17.84 -6.86 -3.32
N LEU A 5 17.69 -7.70 -4.35
CA LEU A 5 16.39 -8.12 -4.87
C LEU A 5 15.52 -8.82 -3.82
N GLN A 6 16.13 -9.62 -2.94
CA GLN A 6 15.39 -10.28 -1.86
C GLN A 6 14.85 -9.29 -0.82
N LYS A 7 15.64 -8.27 -0.47
CA LYS A 7 15.17 -7.18 0.42
C LYS A 7 14.07 -6.34 -0.21
N ASP A 8 14.18 -6.06 -1.52
CA ASP A 8 13.15 -5.34 -2.26
C ASP A 8 11.83 -6.12 -2.27
N ALA A 9 11.89 -7.45 -2.47
CA ALA A 9 10.73 -8.33 -2.44
C ALA A 9 10.07 -8.42 -1.05
N GLU A 10 10.87 -8.50 0.02
CA GLU A 10 10.37 -8.48 1.40
C GLU A 10 9.68 -7.16 1.73
N GLN A 11 10.29 -6.04 1.33
CA GLN A 11 9.71 -4.71 1.51
C GLN A 11 8.41 -4.54 0.71
N GLU A 12 8.36 -5.06 -0.51
CA GLU A 12 7.13 -5.07 -1.32
C GLU A 12 6.01 -5.87 -0.65
N SER A 13 6.33 -7.07 -0.15
CA SER A 13 5.39 -7.92 0.58
C SER A 13 4.85 -7.23 1.84
N GLN A 14 5.74 -6.58 2.60
CA GLN A 14 5.35 -5.82 3.79
C GLN A 14 4.41 -4.66 3.43
N MET A 15 4.74 -3.89 2.38
CA MET A 15 3.89 -2.80 1.90
C MET A 15 2.52 -3.29 1.41
N ARG A 16 2.45 -4.47 0.79
CA ARG A 16 1.18 -5.09 0.38
C ARG A 16 0.32 -5.49 1.58
N ALA A 17 0.93 -6.06 2.62
CA ALA A 17 0.23 -6.40 3.86
C ALA A 17 -0.34 -5.16 4.54
N GLU A 18 0.46 -4.10 4.68
CA GLU A 18 0.00 -2.83 5.28
C GLU A 18 -1.17 -2.19 4.52
N ILE A 19 -1.18 -2.28 3.18
CA ILE A 19 -2.31 -1.79 2.37
C ILE A 19 -3.57 -2.63 2.63
N GLN A 20 -3.44 -3.96 2.77
CA GLN A 20 -4.58 -4.81 3.09
C GLN A 20 -5.15 -4.49 4.47
N ASP A 21 -4.29 -4.32 5.47
CA ASP A 21 -4.70 -3.96 6.83
C ASP A 21 -5.43 -2.62 6.85
N MET A 22 -4.89 -1.60 6.16
CA MET A 22 -5.56 -0.31 6.05
C MET A 22 -6.89 -0.40 5.28
N LYS A 23 -6.99 -1.22 4.23
CA LYS A 23 -8.28 -1.44 3.55
C LYS A 23 -9.31 -2.10 4.46
N GLN A 24 -8.87 -3.05 5.28
CA GLN A 24 -9.73 -3.67 6.28
C GLN A 24 -10.19 -2.64 7.31
N GLU A 25 -9.30 -1.79 7.82
CA GLU A 25 -9.66 -0.69 8.70
C GLU A 25 -10.66 0.26 8.03
N LEU A 26 -10.41 0.68 6.78
CA LEU A 26 -11.31 1.56 6.02
C LEU A 26 -12.73 1.00 5.92
N SER A 27 -12.88 -0.32 5.73
CA SER A 27 -14.19 -0.98 5.63
C SER A 27 -14.98 -0.95 6.94
N THR A 28 -14.31 -0.72 8.07
CA THR A 28 -14.95 -0.56 9.39
C THR A 28 -15.28 0.89 9.74
N VAL A 29 -14.74 1.86 8.99
CA VAL A 29 -14.96 3.29 9.22
C VAL A 29 -16.23 3.73 8.51
N ASN A 30 -17.18 4.31 9.25
CA ASN A 30 -18.38 4.87 8.64
C ASN A 30 -18.00 6.14 7.84
N MET A 31 -18.15 6.08 6.52
CA MET A 31 -17.80 7.18 5.62
C MET A 31 -18.53 8.49 5.95
N MET A 32 -19.77 8.43 6.44
CA MET A 32 -20.60 9.61 6.72
C MET A 32 -20.24 10.23 8.06
N ASP A 33 -20.17 9.41 9.11
CA ASP A 33 -19.96 9.87 10.49
C ASP A 33 -18.48 10.18 10.77
N GLU A 34 -17.58 9.42 10.16
CA GLU A 34 -16.13 9.51 10.35
C GLU A 34 -15.41 9.96 9.07
N PHE A 35 -16.04 10.81 8.24
CA PHE A 35 -15.51 11.26 6.94
C PHE A 35 -14.05 11.71 6.99
N ALA A 36 -13.66 12.47 8.02
CA ALA A 36 -12.29 12.94 8.17
C ALA A 36 -11.28 11.79 8.36
N ARG A 37 -11.66 10.74 9.09
CA ARG A 37 -10.84 9.55 9.28
C ARG A 37 -10.81 8.73 8.00
N TYR A 38 -11.97 8.49 7.38
CA TYR A 38 -12.09 7.79 6.11
C TYR A 38 -11.20 8.43 5.03
N ALA A 39 -11.32 9.74 4.81
CA ALA A 39 -10.57 10.47 3.78
C ALA A 39 -9.05 10.54 4.05
N ARG A 40 -8.62 10.48 5.31
CA ARG A 40 -7.19 10.38 5.65
C ARG A 40 -6.65 8.99 5.33
N LEU A 41 -7.43 7.97 5.68
CA LEU A 41 -7.05 6.58 5.52
C LEU A 41 -7.04 6.17 4.05
N GLU A 42 -8.03 6.60 3.28
CA GLU A 42 -8.08 6.45 1.82
C GLU A 42 -6.89 7.14 1.13
N ARG A 43 -6.53 8.37 1.54
CA ARG A 43 -5.33 9.05 1.01
C ARG A 43 -4.03 8.31 1.34
N LYS A 44 -3.93 7.71 2.53
CA LYS A 44 -2.77 6.91 2.94
C LYS A 44 -2.66 5.63 2.10
N ILE A 45 -3.78 4.94 1.86
CA ILE A 45 -3.86 3.75 1.00
C ILE A 45 -3.42 4.10 -0.43
N ASN A 46 -3.93 5.19 -1.01
CA ASN A 46 -3.57 5.61 -2.36
C ASN A 46 -2.08 5.90 -2.47
N LYS A 47 -1.52 6.65 -1.51
CA LYS A 47 -0.08 6.97 -1.48
C LYS A 47 0.80 5.71 -1.42
N MET A 48 0.43 4.72 -0.60
CA MET A 48 1.20 3.47 -0.49
C MET A 48 1.04 2.58 -1.72
N THR A 49 -0.17 2.55 -2.30
CA THR A 49 -0.47 1.82 -3.54
C THR A 49 0.31 2.38 -4.73
N ASP A 50 0.41 3.71 -4.83
CA ASP A 50 1.16 4.35 -5.92
C ASP A 50 2.67 4.08 -5.80
N LYS A 51 3.21 4.06 -4.56
CA LYS A 51 4.60 3.63 -4.32
C LYS A 51 4.86 2.19 -4.78
N LEU A 52 3.92 1.27 -4.54
CA LEU A 52 4.03 -0.11 -5.03
C LEU A 52 4.00 -0.18 -6.56
N LYS A 53 3.11 0.58 -7.21
CA LYS A 53 3.04 0.63 -8.67
C LYS A 53 4.36 1.10 -9.27
N THR A 54 4.97 2.15 -8.71
CA THR A 54 6.26 2.67 -9.19
C THR A 54 7.42 1.71 -8.96
N HIS A 55 7.39 0.91 -7.90
CA HIS A 55 8.41 -0.13 -7.66
C HIS A 55 8.23 -1.35 -8.59
N GLY A 56 6.98 -1.75 -8.87
CA GLY A 56 6.67 -2.91 -9.70
C GLY A 56 6.76 -2.67 -11.22
N THR A 57 6.53 -1.45 -11.70
CA THR A 57 6.62 -1.15 -13.14
C THR A 57 8.05 -1.13 -13.66
N VAL A 58 9.04 -0.84 -12.81
CA VAL A 58 10.46 -0.84 -13.22
C VAL A 58 11.00 -2.27 -13.39
N SER A 59 10.39 -3.28 -12.76
CA SER A 59 10.84 -4.67 -12.87
C SER A 59 10.21 -5.46 -14.03
N LEU A 60 9.16 -4.94 -14.68
CA LEU A 60 8.47 -5.64 -15.78
C LEU A 60 8.85 -5.11 -17.19
N ALA A 61 9.70 -4.09 -17.27
CA ALA A 61 10.11 -3.43 -18.51
C ALA A 61 11.57 -3.71 -18.92
N ALA A 62 12.21 -4.74 -18.35
CA ALA A 62 13.57 -5.17 -18.70
C ALA A 62 13.59 -6.58 -19.29
#